data_AF-A0A0G1TDP3-F1
#
_entry.id   AF-A0A0G1TDP3-F1
#
_cell.length_a   1.000
_cell.length_b   1.000
_cell.length_c   1.000
_cell.angle_alpha   90.00
_cell.angle_beta   90.00
_cell.angle_gamma   90.00
#
_symmetry.space_group_name_H-M   'P 1'
#
loop_
_entity.id
_entity.type
_entity.pdbx_description
1 polymer ?
#
loop_
_entity_poly.entity_id
_entity_poly.type
_entity_poly.pdbx_seq_one_letter_code
_entity_poly.pdbx_strand_id
1 'polypeptide(L)'
;MTDASDKQVADQGEMSEVIGIALLHIKSMSNILDDLLDVARFESGKMIIKKATIDLCEVVDDAIAGLKASATNKNIQFSLSTPKKPVVINGDRLRLIQVVANLLSNACKYTPSGGHIWVTVTTEKNQALVSV
;
A
#
# COMPACT_ATOMS: atom_id res chain seq x y z
N MET A 1 -48.50 10.30 0.15
CA MET A 1 -47.45 10.98 0.95
C MET A 1 -46.13 10.19 0.97
N THR A 2 -45.92 9.29 0.00
CA THR A 2 -44.83 8.28 -0.02
C THR A 2 -43.81 8.49 -1.16
N ASP A 3 -44.08 9.40 -2.10
CA ASP A 3 -43.31 9.55 -3.35
C ASP A 3 -42.10 10.51 -3.23
N ALA A 4 -42.17 11.48 -2.31
CA ALA A 4 -41.07 12.43 -2.07
C ALA A 4 -39.89 11.82 -1.27
N SER A 5 -40.18 10.84 -0.41
CA SER A 5 -39.18 10.17 0.42
C SER A 5 -38.33 9.18 -0.40
N ASP A 6 -38.93 8.46 -1.35
CA ASP A 6 -38.22 7.54 -2.25
C ASP A 6 -37.29 8.28 -3.21
N LYS A 7 -37.73 9.44 -3.72
CA LYS A 7 -36.93 10.27 -4.63
C LYS A 7 -35.74 10.94 -3.96
N GLN A 8 -35.85 11.32 -2.69
CA GLN A 8 -34.73 11.86 -1.89
C GLN A 8 -33.69 10.79 -1.53
N VAL A 9 -34.10 9.55 -1.28
CA VAL A 9 -33.18 8.44 -0.99
C VAL A 9 -32.44 8.00 -2.27
N ALA A 10 -33.10 8.01 -3.43
CA ALA A 10 -32.47 7.73 -4.71
C ALA A 10 -31.44 8.82 -5.12
N ASP A 11 -31.79 10.09 -4.98
CA ASP A 11 -30.91 11.24 -5.28
C ASP A 11 -29.68 11.30 -4.34
N GLN A 12 -29.85 10.93 -3.06
CA GLN A 12 -28.72 10.78 -2.13
C GLN A 12 -27.83 9.57 -2.46
N GLY A 13 -28.41 8.47 -2.95
CA GLY A 13 -27.68 7.29 -3.39
C GLY A 13 -26.81 7.58 -4.62
N GLU A 14 -27.37 8.22 -5.64
CA GLU A 14 -26.64 8.63 -6.85
C GLU A 14 -25.56 9.67 -6.55
N MET A 15 -25.85 10.68 -5.72
CA MET A 15 -24.85 11.68 -5.33
C MET A 15 -23.70 11.05 -4.53
N SER A 16 -23.99 10.09 -3.64
CA SER A 16 -22.96 9.36 -2.89
C SER A 16 -22.08 8.51 -3.81
N GLU A 17 -22.63 7.93 -4.87
CA GLU A 17 -21.88 7.15 -5.85
C GLU A 17 -20.95 8.04 -6.70
N VAL A 18 -21.46 9.19 -7.17
CA VAL A 18 -20.68 10.19 -7.91
C VAL A 18 -19.53 10.73 -7.06
N ILE A 19 -19.78 11.04 -5.78
CA ILE A 19 -18.73 11.47 -4.85
C ILE A 19 -17.70 10.36 -4.64
N GLY A 20 -18.14 9.10 -4.52
CA GLY A 20 -17.25 7.94 -4.40
C GLY A 20 -16.28 7.80 -5.58
N ILE A 21 -16.80 7.93 -6.81
CA ILE A 21 -15.98 7.88 -8.03
C ILE A 21 -15.02 9.08 -8.10
N ALA A 22 -15.49 10.28 -7.78
CA ALA A 22 -14.64 11.47 -7.76
C ALA A 22 -13.48 11.33 -6.75
N LEU A 23 -13.75 10.80 -5.55
CA LEU A 23 -12.73 10.55 -4.53
C LEU A 23 -11.69 9.51 -4.99
N LEU A 24 -12.12 8.45 -5.70
CA LEU A 24 -11.21 7.45 -6.28
C LEU A 24 -10.27 8.09 -7.32
N HIS A 25 -10.79 8.96 -8.19
CA HIS A 25 -9.98 9.66 -9.18
C HIS A 25 -9.01 10.66 -8.55
N ILE A 26 -9.46 11.45 -7.57
CA ILE A 26 -8.59 12.40 -6.86
C ILE A 26 -7.41 11.65 -6.22
N LYS A 27 -7.68 10.55 -5.51
CA LYS A 27 -6.63 9.72 -4.91
C LYS A 27 -5.64 9.18 -5.94
N SER A 28 -6.14 8.77 -7.10
CA SER A 28 -5.29 8.28 -8.20
C SER A 28 -4.39 9.39 -8.76
N MET A 29 -4.93 10.60 -8.95
CA MET A 29 -4.14 11.76 -9.41
C MET A 29 -3.10 12.18 -8.38
N SER A 30 -3.41 12.14 -7.08
CA SER A 30 -2.43 12.42 -6.02
C SER A 30 -1.25 11.46 -6.09
N ASN A 31 -1.49 10.15 -6.25
CA ASN A 31 -0.41 9.17 -6.39
C ASN A 31 0.49 9.45 -7.59
N ILE A 32 -0.09 9.81 -8.75
CA ILE A 32 0.68 10.13 -9.96
C ILE A 32 1.54 11.40 -9.76
N LEU A 33 0.99 12.40 -9.06
CA LEU A 33 1.73 13.62 -8.73
C LEU A 33 2.89 13.32 -7.77
N ASP A 34 2.66 12.50 -6.75
CA ASP A 34 3.71 12.09 -5.81
C ASP A 34 4.82 11.31 -6.51
N ASP A 35 4.46 10.37 -7.39
CA ASP A 35 5.42 9.61 -8.20
C ASP A 35 6.24 10.54 -9.11
N LEU A 36 5.60 11.51 -9.76
CA LEU A 36 6.28 12.49 -10.60
C LEU A 36 7.24 13.38 -9.81
N LEU A 37 6.83 13.83 -8.62
CA LEU A 37 7.68 14.64 -7.73
C LEU A 37 8.88 13.84 -7.21
N ASP A 38 8.69 12.55 -6.92
CA ASP A 38 9.78 11.66 -6.51
C ASP A 38 10.78 11.44 -7.66
N VAL A 39 10.31 11.25 -8.90
CA VAL A 39 11.18 11.18 -10.09
C VAL A 39 11.93 12.49 -10.30
N ALA A 40 11.25 13.64 -10.25
CA ALA A 40 11.90 14.94 -10.42
C ALA A 40 12.96 15.23 -9.33
N ARG A 41 12.71 14.81 -8.09
CA ARG A 41 13.68 14.91 -6.99
C ARG A 41 14.86 13.97 -7.19
N PHE A 42 14.63 12.78 -7.72
CA PHE A 42 15.67 11.82 -8.06
C PHE A 42 16.58 12.36 -9.17
N GLU A 43 16.01 12.81 -10.29
CA GLU A 43 16.76 13.36 -11.44
C GLU A 43 17.55 14.62 -11.10
N SER A 44 16.99 15.49 -10.24
CA SER A 44 17.67 16.71 -9.79
C SER A 44 18.73 16.48 -8.70
N GLY A 45 18.94 15.24 -8.26
CA GLY A 45 19.86 14.90 -7.16
C GLY A 45 19.43 15.45 -5.80
N LYS A 46 18.21 15.99 -5.69
CA LYS A 46 17.65 16.57 -4.45
C LYS A 46 16.98 15.53 -3.56
N MET A 47 16.90 14.28 -4.02
CA MET A 47 16.38 13.18 -3.21
C MET A 47 17.33 12.87 -2.06
N ILE A 48 16.97 13.32 -0.85
CA ILE A 48 17.72 12.98 0.36
C ILE A 48 17.29 11.59 0.82
N ILE A 49 18.23 10.65 0.89
CA ILE A 49 18.03 9.33 1.50
C ILE A 49 18.50 9.40 2.95
N LYS A 50 17.58 9.22 3.90
CA LYS A 50 17.89 9.23 5.34
C LYS A 50 18.14 7.80 5.81
N LYS A 51 19.37 7.31 5.58
CA LYS A 51 19.74 5.95 5.99
C LYS A 51 19.90 5.87 7.51
N ALA A 52 19.32 4.83 8.10
CA ALA A 52 19.50 4.43 9.48
C ALA A 52 19.58 2.91 9.58
N THR A 53 20.10 2.43 10.71
CA THR A 53 20.00 1.01 11.09
C THR A 53 18.55 0.69 11.41
N ILE A 54 17.94 -0.20 10.64
CA ILE A 54 16.51 -0.56 10.74
C ILE A 54 16.33 -2.08 10.63
N ASP A 55 15.26 -2.60 11.23
CA ASP A 55 14.82 -3.98 11.00
C ASP A 55 13.88 -4.03 9.79
N LEU A 56 14.25 -4.81 8.78
CA LEU A 56 13.45 -5.00 7.57
C LEU A 56 12.14 -5.74 7.85
N CYS A 57 12.09 -6.59 8.89
CA CYS A 57 10.87 -7.26 9.29
C CYS A 57 9.79 -6.25 9.70
N GLU A 58 10.14 -5.25 10.54
CA GLU A 58 9.22 -4.19 10.97
C GLU A 58 8.75 -3.33 9.79
N VAL A 59 9.61 -3.07 8.81
CA VAL A 59 9.25 -2.34 7.58
C VAL A 59 8.15 -3.07 6.81
N VAL A 60 8.27 -4.40 6.69
CA VAL A 60 7.28 -5.23 6.00
C VAL A 60 5.97 -5.30 6.79
N ASP A 61 6.04 -5.43 8.11
CA ASP A 61 4.87 -5.41 8.99
C ASP A 61 4.08 -4.10 8.88
N ASP A 62 4.78 -2.95 8.90
CA ASP A 62 4.15 -1.63 8.73
C ASP A 62 3.46 -1.49 7.37
N ALA A 63 4.11 -1.99 6.31
CA ALA A 63 3.52 -1.99 4.98
C ALA A 63 2.24 -2.84 4.92
N ILE A 64 2.26 -4.06 5.49
CA ILE A 64 1.07 -4.92 5.58
C ILE A 64 -0.03 -4.23 6.41
N ALA A 65 0.33 -3.59 7.53
CA ALA A 65 -0.62 -2.88 8.38
C ALA A 65 -1.35 -1.76 7.61
N GLY A 66 -0.64 -1.01 6.76
CA GLY A 66 -1.22 0.03 5.91
C GLY A 66 -2.23 -0.48 4.87
N LEU A 67 -2.14 -1.75 4.47
CA LEU A 67 -3.05 -2.36 3.48
C LEU A 67 -4.19 -3.19 4.09
N LYS A 68 -4.28 -3.31 5.42
CA LYS A 68 -5.30 -4.13 6.10
C LYS A 68 -6.72 -3.84 5.61
N ALA A 69 -7.11 -2.57 5.52
CA ALA A 69 -8.45 -2.19 5.08
C ALA A 69 -8.75 -2.65 3.64
N SER A 70 -7.78 -2.50 2.73
CA SER A 70 -7.93 -2.94 1.33
C SER A 70 -8.01 -4.47 1.23
N ALA A 71 -7.26 -5.19 2.05
CA ALA A 71 -7.28 -6.66 2.10
C ALA A 71 -8.60 -7.17 2.70
N THR A 72 -9.09 -6.57 3.78
CA THR A 72 -10.40 -6.91 4.39
C THR A 72 -11.54 -6.75 3.38
N ASN A 73 -11.57 -5.65 2.60
CA ASN A 73 -12.61 -5.43 1.60
C ASN A 73 -12.66 -6.52 0.51
N LYS A 74 -11.53 -7.16 0.21
CA LYS A 74 -11.44 -8.28 -0.75
C LYS A 74 -11.38 -9.66 -0.06
N ASN A 75 -11.51 -9.75 1.26
CA ASN A 75 -11.27 -10.98 2.03
C ASN A 75 -9.91 -11.64 1.70
N ILE A 76 -8.87 -10.84 1.43
CA ILE A 76 -7.52 -11.34 1.16
C ILE A 76 -6.79 -11.56 2.48
N GLN A 77 -6.09 -12.69 2.60
CA GLN A 77 -5.24 -13.01 3.74
C GLN A 77 -3.76 -12.75 3.41
N PHE A 78 -3.03 -12.16 4.37
CA PHE A 78 -1.58 -12.05 4.31
C PHE A 78 -0.94 -13.09 5.22
N SER A 79 0.05 -13.83 4.71
CA SER A 79 0.98 -14.60 5.55
C SER A 79 2.36 -14.00 5.44
N LEU A 80 2.91 -13.56 6.57
CA LEU A 80 4.28 -13.09 6.66
C LEU A 80 5.17 -14.18 7.26
N SER A 81 6.22 -14.57 6.54
CA SER A 81 7.28 -15.47 7.01
C SER A 81 8.57 -14.69 7.19
N THR A 82 9.04 -14.59 8.43
CA THR A 82 10.29 -13.89 8.79
C THR A 82 11.30 -14.84 9.44
N PRO A 83 12.61 -14.53 9.40
CA PRO A 83 13.60 -15.29 10.14
C PRO A 83 13.42 -15.08 11.64
N LYS A 84 13.92 -16.01 12.46
CA LYS A 84 13.88 -15.89 13.93
C LYS A 84 14.68 -14.71 14.49
N LYS A 85 15.60 -14.16 13.70
CA LYS A 85 16.46 -13.03 14.08
C LYS A 85 16.06 -11.80 13.24
N PRO A 86 16.10 -10.59 13.82
CA PRO A 86 15.93 -9.35 13.08
C PRO A 86 16.83 -9.28 11.84
N VAL A 87 16.29 -8.74 10.74
CA VAL A 87 17.04 -8.55 9.50
C VAL A 87 17.46 -7.09 9.42
N VAL A 88 18.59 -6.80 10.07
CA VAL A 88 19.09 -5.44 10.24
C VAL A 88 19.80 -4.97 8.98
N ILE A 89 19.33 -3.86 8.41
CA ILE A 89 19.92 -3.22 7.22
C ILE A 89 20.20 -1.74 7.46
N ASN A 90 21.04 -1.13 6.63
CA ASN A 90 21.23 0.32 6.59
C ASN A 90 20.39 0.91 5.45
N GLY A 91 19.25 1.52 5.78
CA GLY A 91 18.25 1.92 4.79
C GLY A 91 17.38 3.08 5.26
N ASP A 92 16.61 3.65 4.33
CA ASP A 92 15.61 4.68 4.62
C ASP A 92 14.27 4.01 4.87
N ARG A 93 13.82 4.01 6.14
CA ARG A 93 12.64 3.30 6.60
C ARG A 93 11.38 3.68 5.83
N LEU A 94 11.13 4.99 5.67
CA LEU A 94 9.90 5.48 5.05
C LEU A 94 9.83 5.08 3.57
N ARG A 95 10.98 5.18 2.88
CA ARG A 95 11.06 4.76 1.48
C ARG A 95 10.90 3.27 1.29
N LEU A 96 11.50 2.46 2.17
CA LEU A 96 11.35 1.01 2.07
C LEU A 96 9.91 0.56 2.36
N ILE A 97 9.21 1.21 3.30
CA ILE A 97 7.76 1.00 3.50
C ILE A 97 7.00 1.30 2.22
N GLN A 98 7.28 2.44 1.55
CA GLN A 98 6.64 2.81 0.29
C GLN A 98 6.89 1.75 -0.81
N VAL A 99 8.13 1.26 -0.96
CA VAL A 99 8.47 0.21 -1.92
C VAL A 99 7.67 -1.06 -1.64
N VAL A 100 7.67 -1.55 -0.41
CA VAL A 100 6.95 -2.78 -0.03
C VAL A 100 5.43 -2.59 -0.18
N ALA A 101 4.89 -1.44 0.23
CA ALA A 101 3.48 -1.12 0.08
C ALA A 101 3.03 -1.09 -1.38
N ASN A 102 3.88 -0.59 -2.29
CA ASN A 102 3.61 -0.61 -3.74
C ASN A 102 3.53 -2.04 -4.28
N LEU A 103 4.44 -2.93 -3.86
CA LEU A 103 4.40 -4.34 -4.24
C LEU A 103 3.14 -5.04 -3.68
N LEU A 104 2.83 -4.83 -2.40
CA LEU A 104 1.65 -5.43 -1.75
C LEU A 104 0.34 -4.87 -2.34
N SER A 105 0.29 -3.59 -2.69
CA SER A 105 -0.86 -2.98 -3.35
C SER A 105 -1.12 -3.63 -4.70
N ASN A 106 -0.06 -3.87 -5.48
CA ASN A 106 -0.16 -4.61 -6.72
C ASN A 106 -0.68 -6.04 -6.45
N ALA A 107 -0.12 -6.74 -5.46
CA ALA A 107 -0.60 -8.08 -5.09
C ALA A 107 -2.09 -8.06 -4.70
N CYS A 108 -2.56 -7.11 -3.88
CA CYS A 108 -3.98 -6.97 -3.54
C CYS A 108 -4.86 -6.64 -4.74
N LYS A 109 -4.35 -5.87 -5.71
CA LYS A 109 -5.07 -5.51 -6.92
C LYS A 109 -5.34 -6.74 -7.79
N TYR A 110 -4.33 -7.60 -7.97
CA TYR A 110 -4.37 -8.73 -8.89
C TYR A 110 -4.80 -10.06 -8.24
N THR A 111 -4.78 -10.16 -6.92
CA THR A 111 -5.32 -11.32 -6.20
C THR A 111 -6.86 -11.27 -6.18
N PRO A 112 -7.56 -12.35 -6.59
CA PRO A 112 -9.01 -12.46 -6.49
C PRO A 112 -9.52 -12.39 -5.05
N SER A 113 -10.80 -12.05 -4.88
CA SER A 113 -11.42 -12.03 -3.56
C SER A 113 -11.37 -13.40 -2.87
N GLY A 114 -11.07 -13.43 -1.57
CA GLY A 114 -10.85 -14.67 -0.82
C GLY A 114 -9.45 -15.29 -1.02
N GLY A 115 -8.57 -14.63 -1.79
CA GLY A 115 -7.23 -15.11 -2.08
C GLY A 115 -6.22 -14.90 -0.95
N HIS A 116 -4.97 -15.23 -1.25
CA HIS A 116 -3.88 -15.24 -0.27
C HIS A 116 -2.62 -14.60 -0.87
N ILE A 117 -1.92 -13.79 -0.08
CA ILE A 117 -0.64 -13.17 -0.44
C ILE A 117 0.41 -13.63 0.57
N TRP A 118 1.50 -14.21 0.07
CA TRP A 118 2.61 -14.69 0.88
C TRP A 118 3.76 -13.72 0.81
N VAL A 119 4.15 -13.19 1.96
CA VAL A 119 5.29 -12.28 2.07
C VAL A 119 6.40 -13.00 2.82
N THR A 120 7.61 -12.99 2.27
CA THR A 120 8.77 -13.60 2.93
C THR A 120 9.90 -12.59 3.07
N VAL A 121 10.55 -12.62 4.22
CA VAL A 121 11.81 -11.92 4.46
C VAL A 121 12.88 -12.97 4.71
N THR A 122 13.96 -12.94 3.93
CA THR A 122 15.08 -13.87 4.09
C THR A 122 16.41 -13.13 3.98
N THR A 123 17.47 -13.80 4.41
CA THR A 123 18.85 -13.31 4.26
C THR A 123 19.62 -14.27 3.40
N GLU A 124 20.19 -13.79 2.29
CA GLU A 124 21.01 -14.58 1.40
C GLU A 124 22.40 -13.93 1.29
N LYS A 125 23.44 -14.67 1.73
CA LYS A 125 24.83 -14.21 1.79
C LYS A 125 24.98 -12.88 2.55
N ASN A 126 24.99 -11.76 1.82
CA ASN A 126 25.20 -10.42 2.35
C ASN A 126 24.06 -9.46 1.94
N GLN A 127 22.89 -10.02 1.62
CA GLN A 127 21.70 -9.27 1.19
C GLN A 127 20.48 -9.73 1.99
N ALA A 128 19.57 -8.79 2.20
CA ALA A 128 18.22 -9.08 2.66
C ALA A 128 17.29 -9.15 1.44
N LEU A 129 16.39 -10.12 1.43
CA LEU A 129 15.43 -10.35 0.35
C LEU A 129 14.02 -10.22 0.91
N VAL A 130 13.16 -9.49 0.18
CA VAL A 130 11.71 -9.46 0.42
C VAL A 130 11.05 -10.02 -0.83
N SER A 131 10.16 -11.01 -0.65
CA SER A 131 9.32 -11.55 -1.72
C SER A 131 7.85 -11.35 -1.35
N VAL A 132 7.00 -11.06 -2.34
CA VAL A 132 5.54 -10.83 -2.23
C VAL A 132 4.82 -11.67 -3.27
#